data_AF-A0A0N0A0Z2-F1
#
_entry.id   AF-A0A0N0A0Z2-F1
#
_cell.length_a   1.000
_cell.length_b   1.000
_cell.length_c   1.000
_cell.angle_alpha   90.00
_cell.angle_beta   90.00
_cell.angle_gamma   90.00
#
_symmetry.space_group_name_H-M   'P 1'
#
loop_
_entity.id
_entity.type
_entity.pdbx_description
1 polymer ?
#
loop_
_entity_poly.entity_id
_entity_poly.type
_entity_poly.pdbx_seq_one_letter_code
_entity_poly.pdbx_strand_id
1 'polypeptide(L)'
;PTPTPVPTPTPTDTVDHLEDAGTAKLTATAGDAFTKRISTRAETAAGKAVGKVRIRFTIIGDTDTTFTGGENVATVVTGEGGVAVAPALKAGEKTGVFTIRAVVVGRTVAGVDYSASVTARTADALVRTATTPLTCVAGGEFADLVEVKATNNGAVADKVAATATLITSADDATVNDKGPYFKDADGKTVRTLTGLETDANGLLKLPKLYADTTTGTFLLRITTTGGATLTVELTVTAAPTPTEPAPGTPAPTPTQPADPSASASPSA
;
A
#
# COMPACT_ATOMS: atom_id res chain seq x y z
N PRO A 1 4.27 15.48 -75.65
CA PRO A 1 4.29 15.39 -74.17
C PRO A 1 4.20 13.94 -73.70
N THR A 2 5.28 13.42 -73.12
CA THR A 2 5.28 12.09 -72.47
C THR A 2 4.50 12.21 -71.15
N PRO A 3 3.51 11.35 -70.88
CA PRO A 3 2.80 11.38 -69.60
C PRO A 3 3.76 11.05 -68.46
N THR A 4 3.78 11.88 -67.42
CA THR A 4 4.53 11.62 -66.19
C THR A 4 3.97 10.36 -65.53
N PRO A 5 4.80 9.37 -65.17
CA PRO A 5 4.31 8.16 -64.50
C PRO A 5 3.72 8.52 -63.13
N VAL A 6 2.51 8.02 -62.85
CA VAL A 6 1.88 8.17 -61.53
C VAL A 6 2.64 7.28 -60.54
N PRO A 7 3.09 7.82 -59.39
CA PRO A 7 3.76 7.01 -58.39
C PRO A 7 2.81 5.92 -57.86
N THR A 8 3.33 4.70 -57.74
CA THR A 8 2.58 3.59 -57.12
C THR A 8 2.40 3.87 -55.62
N PRO A 9 1.19 3.75 -55.07
CA PRO A 9 0.97 4.00 -53.65
C PRO A 9 1.74 3.00 -52.77
N THR A 10 2.30 3.47 -51.65
CA THR A 10 2.91 2.61 -50.64
C THR A 10 1.85 1.86 -49.84
N PRO A 11 2.19 0.78 -49.10
CA PRO A 11 1.23 0.13 -48.21
C PRO A 11 0.63 1.10 -47.19
N THR A 12 1.41 2.03 -46.65
CA THR A 12 0.86 3.07 -45.75
C THR A 12 -0.19 3.91 -46.46
N ASP A 13 -0.01 4.25 -47.74
CA ASP A 13 -0.95 5.06 -48.52
C ASP A 13 -2.29 4.37 -48.80
N THR A 14 -2.34 3.03 -48.68
CA THR A 14 -3.56 2.25 -48.90
C THR A 14 -4.40 2.05 -47.64
N VAL A 15 -3.89 2.41 -46.47
CA VAL A 15 -4.64 2.32 -45.21
C VAL A 15 -5.76 3.36 -45.20
N ASP A 16 -6.96 2.90 -44.92
CA ASP A 16 -8.16 3.73 -44.80
C ASP A 16 -8.53 3.95 -43.34
N HIS A 17 -8.52 2.87 -42.55
CA HIS A 17 -8.81 2.91 -41.12
C HIS A 17 -8.04 1.81 -40.36
N LEU A 18 -8.10 1.91 -39.03
CA LEU A 18 -7.57 0.95 -38.10
C LEU A 18 -8.72 0.28 -37.36
N GLU A 19 -8.58 -1.00 -37.08
CA GLU A 19 -9.54 -1.79 -36.32
C GLU A 19 -8.89 -2.51 -35.14
N ASP A 20 -9.68 -2.74 -34.09
CA ASP A 20 -9.27 -3.65 -33.03
C ASP A 20 -9.29 -5.10 -33.52
N ALA A 21 -8.14 -5.78 -33.45
CA ALA A 21 -7.99 -7.18 -33.86
C ALA A 21 -8.24 -8.14 -32.69
N GLY A 22 -9.29 -7.89 -31.90
CA GLY A 22 -9.72 -8.76 -30.80
C GLY A 22 -8.96 -8.55 -29.49
N THR A 23 -8.71 -7.30 -29.11
CA THR A 23 -8.05 -6.96 -27.84
C THR A 23 -8.95 -7.32 -26.67
N ALA A 24 -8.49 -8.25 -25.84
CA ALA A 24 -9.17 -8.60 -24.59
C ALA A 24 -9.06 -7.46 -23.56
N LYS A 25 -9.94 -7.48 -22.53
CA LYS A 25 -9.90 -6.52 -21.43
C LYS A 25 -8.49 -6.39 -20.85
N LEU A 26 -7.97 -5.16 -20.84
CA LEU A 26 -6.64 -4.84 -20.35
C LEU A 26 -6.73 -4.43 -18.89
N THR A 27 -6.38 -5.35 -17.99
CA THR A 27 -6.30 -5.06 -16.56
C THR A 27 -5.10 -5.77 -15.94
N ALA A 28 -4.47 -5.10 -14.97
CA ALA A 28 -3.38 -5.64 -14.17
C ALA A 28 -3.42 -5.06 -12.76
N THR A 29 -2.88 -5.78 -11.79
CA THR A 29 -2.63 -5.24 -10.45
C THR A 29 -1.43 -4.29 -10.50
N ALA A 30 -1.41 -3.30 -9.60
CA ALA A 30 -0.28 -2.38 -9.44
C ALA A 30 1.05 -3.15 -9.33
N GLY A 31 2.01 -2.75 -10.15
CA GLY A 31 3.32 -3.37 -10.23
C GLY A 31 3.37 -4.71 -10.97
N ASP A 32 2.28 -5.23 -11.54
CA ASP A 32 2.24 -6.49 -12.30
C ASP A 32 2.31 -6.28 -13.83
N ALA A 33 2.59 -7.36 -14.57
CA ALA A 33 2.50 -7.33 -16.03
C ALA A 33 1.05 -7.54 -16.48
N PHE A 34 0.64 -6.83 -17.54
CA PHE A 34 -0.62 -7.13 -18.21
C PHE A 34 -0.50 -8.49 -18.92
N THR A 35 -1.47 -9.37 -18.69
CA THR A 35 -1.48 -10.72 -19.27
C THR A 35 -2.03 -10.75 -20.70
N LYS A 36 -2.69 -9.66 -21.13
CA LYS A 36 -3.25 -9.48 -22.46
C LYS A 36 -2.46 -8.43 -23.23
N ARG A 37 -2.46 -8.54 -24.56
CA ARG A 37 -1.79 -7.61 -25.47
C ARG A 37 -2.80 -6.95 -26.38
N ILE A 38 -2.43 -5.75 -26.84
CA ILE A 38 -3.19 -4.99 -27.83
C ILE A 38 -2.83 -5.51 -29.21
N SER A 39 -3.85 -5.72 -30.04
CA SER A 39 -3.70 -6.08 -31.45
C SER A 39 -4.49 -5.10 -32.30
N THR A 40 -3.84 -4.41 -33.22
CA THR A 40 -4.48 -3.46 -34.14
C THR A 40 -4.29 -3.92 -35.57
N ARG A 41 -5.36 -3.92 -36.36
CA ARG A 41 -5.33 -4.26 -37.79
C ARG A 41 -5.43 -3.00 -38.63
N ALA A 42 -4.59 -2.90 -39.65
CA ALA A 42 -4.71 -1.87 -40.68
C ALA A 42 -5.51 -2.42 -41.86
N GLU A 43 -6.50 -1.67 -42.32
CA GLU A 43 -7.38 -2.08 -43.41
C GLU A 43 -7.49 -1.02 -44.51
N THR A 44 -7.69 -1.49 -45.74
CA THR A 44 -8.11 -0.63 -46.85
C THR A 44 -9.62 -0.33 -46.75
N ALA A 45 -10.11 0.60 -47.56
CA ALA A 45 -11.55 0.90 -47.65
C ALA A 45 -12.41 -0.33 -48.03
N ALA A 46 -11.81 -1.36 -48.62
CA ALA A 46 -12.47 -2.63 -48.96
C ALA A 46 -12.35 -3.70 -47.86
N GLY A 47 -11.88 -3.35 -46.65
CA GLY A 47 -11.68 -4.26 -45.52
C GLY A 47 -10.51 -5.24 -45.68
N LYS A 48 -9.60 -4.99 -46.64
CA LYS A 48 -8.44 -5.87 -46.85
C LYS A 48 -7.33 -5.51 -45.87
N ALA A 49 -6.73 -6.52 -45.26
CA ALA A 49 -5.56 -6.34 -44.39
C ALA A 49 -4.39 -5.69 -45.12
N VAL A 50 -3.70 -4.75 -44.47
CA VAL A 50 -2.53 -4.06 -45.00
C VAL A 50 -1.28 -4.37 -44.16
N GLY A 51 -0.39 -5.18 -44.71
CA GLY A 51 0.91 -5.49 -44.10
C GLY A 51 1.96 -4.39 -44.30
N LYS A 52 3.06 -4.47 -43.55
CA LYS A 52 4.22 -3.55 -43.63
C LYS A 52 3.89 -2.09 -43.28
N VAL A 53 2.84 -1.86 -42.50
CA VAL A 53 2.43 -0.54 -42.00
C VAL A 53 3.01 -0.35 -40.61
N ARG A 54 3.62 0.81 -40.34
CA ARG A 54 4.08 1.16 -38.98
C ARG A 54 2.91 1.71 -38.17
N ILE A 55 2.56 1.02 -37.09
CA ILE A 55 1.56 1.42 -36.10
C ILE A 55 2.28 1.87 -34.84
N ARG A 56 1.99 3.09 -34.39
CA ARG A 56 2.49 3.64 -33.13
C ARG A 56 1.42 3.54 -32.07
N PHE A 57 1.75 2.86 -30.98
CA PHE A 57 0.98 2.80 -29.75
C PHE A 57 1.52 3.85 -28.77
N THR A 58 0.64 4.64 -28.17
CA THR A 58 0.99 5.68 -27.19
C THR A 58 0.12 5.52 -25.96
N ILE A 59 0.73 5.43 -24.78
CA ILE A 59 0.04 5.44 -23.49
C ILE A 59 -0.33 6.89 -23.16
N ILE A 60 -1.59 7.14 -22.85
CA ILE A 60 -2.19 8.45 -22.59
C ILE A 60 -2.97 8.39 -21.28
N GLY A 61 -2.73 9.38 -20.42
CA GLY A 61 -3.41 9.53 -19.13
C GLY A 61 -2.41 9.60 -17.98
N ASP A 62 -2.93 9.78 -16.78
CA ASP A 62 -2.11 9.80 -15.57
C ASP A 62 -1.82 8.38 -15.09
N THR A 63 -0.76 7.78 -15.63
CA THR A 63 -0.29 6.44 -15.25
C THR A 63 1.23 6.38 -15.35
N ASP A 64 1.82 5.49 -14.56
CA ASP A 64 3.22 5.08 -14.63
C ASP A 64 3.38 3.71 -15.35
N THR A 65 2.33 3.24 -16.02
CA THR A 65 2.38 2.06 -16.90
C THR A 65 3.30 2.31 -18.10
N THR A 66 4.10 1.30 -18.45
CA THR A 66 5.03 1.35 -19.60
C THR A 66 4.89 0.14 -20.50
N PHE A 67 5.33 0.27 -21.74
CA PHE A 67 5.64 -0.90 -22.56
C PHE A 67 6.92 -1.57 -22.04
N THR A 68 7.08 -2.86 -22.36
CA THR A 68 8.32 -3.58 -22.11
C THR A 68 9.49 -2.80 -22.72
N GLY A 69 10.44 -2.38 -21.89
CA GLY A 69 11.51 -1.43 -22.26
C GLY A 69 11.42 -0.08 -21.55
N GLY A 70 10.34 0.19 -20.81
CA GLY A 70 10.18 1.38 -19.97
C GLY A 70 9.60 2.61 -20.69
N GLU A 71 9.36 2.51 -21.99
CA GLU A 71 8.83 3.61 -22.81
C GLU A 71 7.29 3.67 -22.76
N ASN A 72 6.73 4.87 -22.91
CA ASN A 72 5.29 5.08 -23.05
C ASN A 72 4.82 5.04 -24.51
N VAL A 73 5.75 4.87 -25.45
CA VAL A 73 5.48 4.76 -26.89
C VAL A 73 6.15 3.50 -27.43
N ALA A 74 5.42 2.77 -28.29
CA ALA A 74 5.96 1.65 -29.04
C ALA A 74 5.53 1.74 -30.50
N THR A 75 6.44 1.46 -31.44
CA THR A 75 6.10 1.37 -32.86
C THR A 75 6.34 -0.05 -33.35
N VAL A 76 5.32 -0.64 -33.96
CA VAL A 76 5.34 -2.02 -34.47
C VAL A 76 4.90 -2.02 -35.93
N VAL A 77 5.51 -2.88 -36.74
CA VAL A 77 5.14 -3.06 -38.14
C VAL A 77 4.06 -4.15 -38.24
N THR A 78 3.01 -3.91 -39.02
CA THR A 78 1.99 -4.93 -39.30
C THR A 78 2.60 -6.10 -40.07
N GLY A 79 2.28 -7.32 -39.66
CA GLY A 79 2.65 -8.54 -40.39
C GLY A 79 1.88 -8.70 -41.69
N GLU A 80 2.03 -9.83 -42.38
CA GLU A 80 1.32 -10.11 -43.65
C GLU A 80 -0.21 -10.11 -43.49
N GLY A 81 -0.72 -10.51 -42.31
CA GLY A 81 -2.14 -10.42 -41.96
C GLY A 81 -2.63 -9.01 -41.61
N GLY A 82 -1.79 -7.98 -41.75
CA GLY A 82 -2.12 -6.58 -41.46
C GLY A 82 -2.27 -6.24 -39.99
N VAL A 83 -1.88 -7.15 -39.08
CA VAL A 83 -1.99 -6.96 -37.62
C VAL A 83 -0.64 -6.55 -37.04
N ALA A 84 -0.65 -5.51 -36.21
CA ALA A 84 0.44 -5.11 -35.34
C ALA A 84 0.07 -5.46 -33.89
N VAL A 85 0.94 -6.23 -33.21
CA VAL A 85 0.78 -6.59 -31.80
C VAL A 85 1.70 -5.72 -30.97
N ALA A 86 1.14 -4.95 -30.05
CA ALA A 86 1.94 -4.08 -29.17
C ALA A 86 2.84 -4.91 -28.24
N PRO A 87 4.00 -4.38 -27.80
CA PRO A 87 4.78 -4.99 -26.73
C PRO A 87 3.92 -5.19 -25.47
N ALA A 88 4.33 -6.11 -24.60
CA ALA A 88 3.63 -6.31 -23.34
C ALA A 88 3.69 -5.03 -22.48
N LEU A 89 2.59 -4.74 -21.80
CA LEU A 89 2.49 -3.63 -20.84
C LEU A 89 2.91 -4.09 -19.45
N LYS A 90 3.57 -3.22 -18.71
CA LYS A 90 3.91 -3.37 -17.29
C LYS A 90 3.20 -2.26 -16.51
N ALA A 91 2.30 -2.64 -15.61
CA ALA A 91 1.70 -1.68 -14.69
C ALA A 91 2.76 -1.13 -13.74
N GLY A 92 2.72 0.18 -13.52
CA GLY A 92 3.40 0.79 -12.38
C GLY A 92 2.53 0.70 -11.12
N GLU A 93 2.84 1.52 -10.12
CA GLU A 93 2.14 1.50 -8.83
C GLU A 93 0.91 2.42 -8.84
N LYS A 94 0.79 3.34 -9.82
CA LYS A 94 -0.38 4.23 -9.91
C LYS A 94 -1.60 3.47 -10.43
N THR A 95 -2.59 3.31 -9.55
CA THR A 95 -3.89 2.71 -9.87
C THR A 95 -4.78 3.68 -10.64
N GLY A 96 -5.73 3.14 -11.42
CA GLY A 96 -6.68 3.93 -12.17
C GLY A 96 -6.88 3.44 -13.61
N VAL A 97 -7.60 4.23 -14.39
CA VAL A 97 -7.89 3.96 -15.80
C VAL A 97 -7.07 4.88 -16.71
N PHE A 98 -6.65 4.37 -17.85
CA PHE A 98 -5.91 5.12 -18.86
C PHE A 98 -6.20 4.57 -20.26
N THR A 99 -5.72 5.28 -21.28
CA THR A 99 -5.96 4.93 -22.68
C THR A 99 -4.65 4.63 -23.38
N ILE A 100 -4.64 3.61 -24.24
CA ILE A 100 -3.59 3.40 -25.22
C ILE A 100 -4.16 3.73 -26.59
N ARG A 101 -3.53 4.64 -27.32
CA ARG A 101 -3.95 5.04 -28.67
C ARG A 101 -3.03 4.43 -29.72
N ALA A 102 -3.60 3.74 -30.70
CA ALA A 102 -2.92 3.26 -31.89
C ALA A 102 -3.14 4.20 -33.08
N VAL A 103 -2.06 4.59 -33.77
CA VAL A 103 -2.11 5.43 -34.98
C VAL A 103 -1.19 4.91 -36.06
N VAL A 104 -1.55 5.15 -37.33
CA VAL A 104 -0.66 4.91 -38.46
C VAL A 104 0.45 5.97 -38.48
N VAL A 105 1.70 5.55 -38.62
CA VAL A 105 2.81 6.49 -38.78
C VAL A 105 2.94 6.89 -40.25
N GLY A 106 3.02 8.20 -40.50
CA GLY A 106 3.19 8.75 -41.84
C GLY A 106 1.89 8.92 -42.63
N ARG A 107 0.73 8.71 -41.99
CA ARG A 107 -0.59 8.94 -42.59
C ARG A 107 -1.60 9.33 -41.52
N THR A 108 -2.48 10.27 -41.85
CA THR A 108 -3.56 10.71 -40.97
C THR A 108 -4.83 9.93 -41.28
N VAL A 109 -5.17 9.00 -40.40
CA VAL A 109 -6.45 8.29 -40.32
C VAL A 109 -6.94 8.32 -38.88
N ALA A 110 -8.21 7.96 -38.64
CA ALA A 110 -8.69 7.80 -37.26
C ALA A 110 -7.87 6.73 -36.52
N GLY A 111 -7.45 7.05 -35.29
CA GLY A 111 -6.78 6.10 -34.42
C GLY A 111 -7.78 5.21 -33.69
N VAL A 112 -7.29 4.12 -33.10
CA VAL A 112 -8.06 3.24 -32.22
C VAL A 112 -7.61 3.46 -30.78
N ASP A 113 -8.58 3.64 -29.88
CA ASP A 113 -8.33 3.81 -28.46
C ASP A 113 -8.67 2.53 -27.69
N TYR A 114 -7.76 2.11 -26.82
CA TYR A 114 -7.89 0.96 -25.96
C TYR A 114 -7.94 1.40 -24.50
N SER A 115 -9.03 1.09 -23.80
CA SER A 115 -9.15 1.34 -22.37
C SER A 115 -8.41 0.26 -21.57
N ALA A 116 -7.59 0.69 -20.62
CA ALA A 116 -6.87 -0.19 -19.70
C ALA A 116 -7.00 0.31 -18.25
N SER A 117 -6.81 -0.60 -17.29
CA SER A 117 -6.84 -0.26 -15.87
C SER A 117 -5.77 -0.95 -15.05
N VAL A 118 -5.24 -0.23 -14.06
CA VAL A 118 -4.41 -0.76 -12.98
C VAL A 118 -5.26 -0.81 -11.70
N THR A 119 -5.38 -1.97 -11.08
CA THR A 119 -6.11 -2.16 -9.81
C THR A 119 -5.15 -2.16 -8.63
N ALA A 120 -5.64 -1.74 -7.46
CA ALA A 120 -4.87 -1.80 -6.23
C ALA A 120 -4.53 -3.26 -5.86
N ARG A 121 -3.43 -3.42 -5.12
CA ARG A 121 -3.11 -4.68 -4.45
C ARG A 121 -4.10 -4.92 -3.33
N THR A 122 -4.43 -6.19 -3.10
CA THR A 122 -5.47 -6.58 -2.15
C THR A 122 -4.95 -7.63 -1.18
N ALA A 123 -5.46 -7.62 0.04
CA ALA A 123 -5.36 -8.72 0.99
C ALA A 123 -6.78 -9.16 1.41
N ASP A 124 -6.95 -10.47 1.56
CA ASP A 124 -8.21 -11.09 1.99
C ASP A 124 -8.16 -11.60 3.44
N ALA A 125 -6.96 -11.76 3.99
CA ALA A 125 -6.76 -12.18 5.37
C ALA A 125 -5.63 -11.41 6.07
N LEU A 126 -5.80 -11.24 7.38
CA LEU A 126 -4.86 -10.63 8.31
C LEU A 126 -4.72 -11.50 9.55
N VAL A 127 -3.48 -11.74 9.98
CA VAL A 127 -3.20 -12.54 11.19
C VAL A 127 -2.12 -11.85 12.01
N ARG A 128 -2.29 -11.78 13.34
CA ARG A 128 -1.21 -11.29 14.23
C ARG A 128 -0.01 -12.23 14.18
N THR A 129 1.19 -11.69 14.08
CA THR A 129 2.42 -12.50 14.10
C THR A 129 2.80 -12.95 15.50
N ALA A 130 2.43 -12.17 16.52
CA ALA A 130 2.62 -12.49 17.93
C ALA A 130 1.29 -12.75 18.64
N THR A 131 1.31 -13.70 19.58
CA THR A 131 0.18 -14.04 20.45
C THR A 131 0.26 -13.38 21.82
N THR A 132 1.32 -12.62 22.10
CA THR A 132 1.50 -11.91 23.36
C THR A 132 0.32 -10.96 23.60
N PRO A 133 -0.32 -11.02 24.78
CA PRO A 133 -1.34 -10.06 25.18
C PRO A 133 -0.78 -8.64 25.21
N LEU A 134 -1.47 -7.71 24.57
CA LEU A 134 -1.06 -6.31 24.53
C LEU A 134 -1.65 -5.59 25.74
N THR A 135 -0.80 -5.39 26.74
CA THR A 135 -1.18 -4.76 28.01
C THR A 135 -0.33 -3.54 28.31
N CYS A 136 -0.94 -2.53 28.94
CA CYS A 136 -0.29 -1.28 29.31
C CYS A 136 -0.89 -0.76 30.62
N VAL A 137 -0.11 -0.04 31.42
CA VAL A 137 -0.65 0.77 32.53
C VAL A 137 -1.21 2.09 32.02
N ALA A 138 -2.23 2.62 32.68
CA ALA A 138 -2.83 3.92 32.37
C ALA A 138 -1.77 5.02 32.34
N GLY A 139 -1.78 5.83 31.29
CA GLY A 139 -0.78 6.88 31.01
C GLY A 139 0.57 6.37 30.50
N GLY A 140 0.72 5.05 30.30
CA GLY A 140 1.96 4.42 29.87
C GLY A 140 2.06 4.19 28.36
N GLU A 141 3.04 3.39 27.96
CA GLU A 141 3.28 2.97 26.58
C GLU A 141 3.23 1.45 26.48
N PHE A 142 2.65 0.92 25.41
CA PHE A 142 2.68 -0.51 25.15
C PHE A 142 4.12 -0.94 24.82
N ALA A 143 4.60 -1.98 25.50
CA ALA A 143 5.95 -2.49 25.29
C ALA A 143 6.08 -3.21 23.93
N ASP A 144 5.08 -4.02 23.60
CA ASP A 144 5.00 -4.77 22.36
C ASP A 144 4.30 -3.96 21.26
N LEU A 145 4.82 -4.10 20.03
CA LEU A 145 4.20 -3.52 18.84
C LEU A 145 3.15 -4.47 18.26
N VAL A 146 2.14 -3.89 17.62
CA VAL A 146 1.19 -4.65 16.82
C VAL A 146 1.83 -4.93 15.46
N GLU A 147 2.06 -6.21 15.19
CA GLU A 147 2.53 -6.69 13.90
C GLU A 147 1.55 -7.73 13.35
N VAL A 148 1.21 -7.59 12.08
CA VAL A 148 0.27 -8.46 11.37
C VAL A 148 0.82 -8.87 10.03
N LYS A 149 0.46 -10.08 9.58
CA LYS A 149 0.75 -10.59 8.25
C LYS A 149 -0.51 -10.57 7.41
N ALA A 150 -0.42 -9.96 6.25
CA ALA A 150 -1.45 -9.93 5.23
C ALA A 150 -1.19 -11.01 4.18
N THR A 151 -2.27 -11.68 3.78
CA THR A 151 -2.25 -12.63 2.67
C THR A 151 -3.41 -12.36 1.71
N ASN A 152 -3.26 -12.85 0.49
CA ASN A 152 -4.31 -12.87 -0.52
C ASN A 152 -4.36 -14.26 -1.14
N ASN A 153 -5.46 -14.98 -0.99
CA ASN A 153 -5.60 -16.37 -1.41
C ASN A 153 -4.44 -17.27 -0.91
N GLY A 154 -3.98 -17.02 0.33
CA GLY A 154 -2.89 -17.76 0.96
C GLY A 154 -1.47 -17.37 0.51
N ALA A 155 -1.32 -16.51 -0.51
CA ALA A 155 -0.03 -15.94 -0.89
C ALA A 155 0.28 -14.68 -0.08
N VAL A 156 1.57 -14.33 0.03
CA VAL A 156 2.01 -13.06 0.62
C VAL A 156 1.39 -11.89 -0.14
N ALA A 157 0.79 -10.95 0.59
CA ALA A 157 0.21 -9.75 0.02
C ALA A 157 1.08 -8.53 0.37
N ASP A 158 2.05 -8.24 -0.50
CA ASP A 158 2.93 -7.07 -0.38
C ASP A 158 2.27 -5.79 -0.88
N LYS A 159 2.74 -4.65 -0.39
CA LYS A 159 2.32 -3.32 -0.80
C LYS A 159 0.80 -3.10 -0.78
N VAL A 160 0.11 -3.75 0.15
CA VAL A 160 -1.33 -3.59 0.34
C VAL A 160 -1.58 -2.44 1.28
N ALA A 161 -2.33 -1.45 0.82
CA ALA A 161 -2.72 -0.32 1.65
C ALA A 161 -3.65 -0.77 2.78
N ALA A 162 -3.38 -0.25 3.97
CA ALA A 162 -4.08 -0.57 5.20
C ALA A 162 -4.44 0.70 5.99
N THR A 163 -5.39 0.54 6.90
CA THR A 163 -5.73 1.52 7.93
C THR A 163 -5.85 0.82 9.26
N ALA A 164 -5.50 1.52 10.34
CA ALA A 164 -5.59 1.02 11.70
C ALA A 164 -6.35 2.04 12.56
N THR A 165 -7.45 1.62 13.16
CA THR A 165 -8.38 2.51 13.86
C THR A 165 -8.72 1.94 15.23
N LEU A 166 -8.60 2.73 16.29
CA LEU A 166 -9.22 2.39 17.58
C LEU A 166 -10.71 2.63 17.49
N ILE A 167 -11.49 1.56 17.67
CA ILE A 167 -12.95 1.59 17.52
C ILE A 167 -13.67 1.44 18.86
N THR A 168 -14.94 1.82 18.91
CA THR A 168 -15.76 1.73 20.12
C THR A 168 -16.11 0.28 20.48
N SER A 169 -16.41 -0.57 19.48
CA SER A 169 -16.71 -1.99 19.69
C SER A 169 -16.52 -2.81 18.41
N ALA A 170 -16.62 -4.14 18.47
CA ALA A 170 -16.52 -4.99 17.28
C ALA A 170 -17.63 -4.71 16.26
N ASP A 171 -18.83 -4.34 16.72
CA ASP A 171 -19.98 -4.08 15.85
C ASP A 171 -20.10 -2.59 15.46
N ASP A 172 -19.32 -1.72 16.11
CA ASP A 172 -19.31 -0.28 15.86
C ASP A 172 -17.90 0.21 15.53
N ALA A 173 -17.69 0.50 14.25
CA ALA A 173 -16.41 0.96 13.72
C ALA A 173 -16.14 2.46 13.94
N THR A 174 -16.98 3.17 14.70
CA THR A 174 -16.73 4.57 15.04
C THR A 174 -15.43 4.71 15.83
N VAL A 175 -14.70 5.80 15.59
CA VAL A 175 -13.42 6.05 16.24
C VAL A 175 -13.65 6.29 17.74
N ASN A 176 -12.93 5.56 18.58
CA ASN A 176 -12.99 5.73 20.02
C ASN A 176 -12.44 7.10 20.44
N ASP A 177 -13.04 7.74 21.44
CA ASP A 177 -12.62 9.05 21.94
C ASP A 177 -11.70 8.95 23.18
N LYS A 178 -11.58 7.76 23.77
CA LYS A 178 -10.76 7.44 24.95
C LYS A 178 -9.89 6.20 24.71
N GLY A 179 -8.94 5.99 25.61
CA GLY A 179 -8.06 4.84 25.61
C GLY A 179 -6.83 5.00 24.70
N PRO A 180 -6.29 3.86 24.23
CA PRO A 180 -5.06 3.83 23.44
C PRO A 180 -5.08 4.76 22.22
N TYR A 181 -3.90 5.24 21.85
CA TYR A 181 -3.69 6.12 20.73
C TYR A 181 -2.29 5.94 20.13
N PHE A 182 -2.14 6.35 18.88
CA PHE A 182 -0.85 6.48 18.20
C PHE A 182 -0.42 7.94 18.21
N LYS A 183 0.87 8.19 17.99
CA LYS A 183 1.39 9.52 17.67
C LYS A 183 1.64 9.61 16.18
N ASP A 184 1.18 10.68 15.55
CA ASP A 184 1.54 10.99 14.17
C ASP A 184 2.98 11.54 14.09
N ALA A 185 3.42 11.90 12.89
CA ALA A 185 4.77 12.41 12.64
C ALA A 185 5.07 13.71 13.42
N ASP A 186 4.05 14.49 13.75
CA ASP A 186 4.15 15.73 14.53
C ASP A 186 4.02 15.47 16.05
N GLY A 187 3.85 14.21 16.46
CA GLY A 187 3.69 13.80 17.85
C GLY A 187 2.27 13.99 18.40
N LYS A 188 1.30 14.36 17.57
CA LYS A 188 -0.09 14.57 17.98
C LYS A 188 -0.80 13.24 18.15
N THR A 189 -1.73 13.20 19.10
CA THR A 189 -2.55 12.02 19.37
C THR A 189 -3.52 11.75 18.23
N VAL A 190 -3.42 10.55 17.66
CA VAL A 190 -4.33 10.07 16.61
C VAL A 190 -4.82 8.67 16.94
N ARG A 191 -6.07 8.39 16.60
CA ARG A 191 -6.70 7.07 16.80
C ARG A 191 -7.06 6.37 15.50
N THR A 192 -6.72 7.00 14.38
CA THR A 192 -6.80 6.45 13.05
C THR A 192 -5.47 6.70 12.36
N LEU A 193 -4.81 5.63 11.95
CA LEU A 193 -3.64 5.67 11.08
C LEU A 193 -4.07 5.31 9.66
N THR A 194 -3.73 6.19 8.73
CA THR A 194 -3.90 6.00 7.29
C THR A 194 -2.54 6.01 6.61
N GLY A 195 -2.49 5.65 5.32
CA GLY A 195 -1.25 5.59 4.57
C GLY A 195 -0.30 4.48 5.03
N LEU A 196 -0.84 3.46 5.71
CA LEU A 196 -0.10 2.26 6.06
C LEU A 196 -0.03 1.33 4.85
N GLU A 197 1.05 0.59 4.72
CA GLU A 197 1.26 -0.37 3.64
C GLU A 197 2.01 -1.59 4.15
N THR A 198 1.67 -2.79 3.65
CA THR A 198 2.43 -4.01 3.95
C THR A 198 3.77 -4.03 3.22
N ASP A 199 4.79 -4.57 3.86
CA ASP A 199 6.11 -4.72 3.25
C ASP A 199 6.16 -5.84 2.19
N ALA A 200 7.34 -6.06 1.59
CA ALA A 200 7.57 -7.11 0.59
C ALA A 200 7.27 -8.54 1.08
N ASN A 201 7.21 -8.76 2.39
CA ASN A 201 6.88 -10.04 3.01
C ASN A 201 5.40 -10.12 3.47
N GLY A 202 4.63 -9.07 3.16
CA GLY A 202 3.23 -8.91 3.58
C GLY A 202 3.09 -8.57 5.05
N LEU A 203 4.14 -8.11 5.73
CA LEU A 203 4.04 -7.68 7.12
C LEU A 203 3.67 -6.21 7.22
N LEU A 204 2.78 -5.90 8.15
CA LEU A 204 2.45 -4.55 8.57
C LEU A 204 2.82 -4.39 10.05
N LYS A 205 3.75 -3.48 10.31
CA LYS A 205 4.20 -3.11 11.65
C LYS A 205 3.60 -1.76 12.01
N LEU A 206 2.77 -1.73 13.03
CA LEU A 206 2.19 -0.48 13.49
C LEU A 206 3.18 0.29 14.38
N PRO A 207 3.11 1.64 14.37
CA PRO A 207 3.84 2.46 15.33
C PRO A 207 3.50 2.11 16.77
N LYS A 208 4.33 2.61 17.70
CA LYS A 208 4.10 2.41 19.13
C LYS A 208 2.75 2.96 19.56
N LEU A 209 2.05 2.18 20.40
CA LEU A 209 0.82 2.57 21.04
C LEU A 209 1.09 3.16 22.43
N TYR A 210 0.28 4.15 22.78
CA TYR A 210 0.30 4.85 24.06
C TYR A 210 -1.09 4.72 24.69
N ALA A 211 -1.15 4.65 26.02
CA ALA A 211 -2.42 4.67 26.75
C ALA A 211 -2.66 6.06 27.34
N ASP A 212 -3.91 6.52 27.31
CA ASP A 212 -4.32 7.65 28.15
C ASP A 212 -4.65 7.15 29.57
N THR A 213 -5.37 7.96 30.36
CA THR A 213 -5.73 7.62 31.74
C THR A 213 -6.93 6.67 31.83
N THR A 214 -7.58 6.31 30.73
CA THR A 214 -8.76 5.46 30.72
C THR A 214 -8.36 3.99 30.74
N THR A 215 -8.73 3.30 31.82
CA THR A 215 -8.54 1.86 31.97
C THR A 215 -9.65 1.08 31.30
N GLY A 216 -9.35 -0.11 30.80
CA GLY A 216 -10.34 -1.01 30.18
C GLY A 216 -9.74 -1.82 29.04
N THR A 217 -10.63 -2.54 28.34
CA THR A 217 -10.29 -3.22 27.10
C THR A 217 -10.74 -2.37 25.93
N PHE A 218 -9.85 -2.20 24.97
CA PHE A 218 -10.04 -1.40 23.76
C PHE A 218 -9.77 -2.24 22.53
N LEU A 219 -10.38 -1.87 21.41
CA LEU A 219 -10.28 -2.63 20.17
C LEU A 219 -9.58 -1.79 19.10
N LEU A 220 -8.48 -2.32 18.58
CA LEU A 220 -7.80 -1.82 17.40
C LEU A 220 -8.23 -2.64 16.19
N ARG A 221 -8.94 -2.02 15.26
CA ARG A 221 -9.31 -2.63 13.98
C ARG A 221 -8.33 -2.23 12.90
N ILE A 222 -7.78 -3.24 12.25
CA ILE A 222 -6.93 -3.09 11.06
C ILE A 222 -7.76 -3.54 9.86
N THR A 223 -7.83 -2.71 8.83
CA THR A 223 -8.49 -3.05 7.56
C THR A 223 -7.54 -2.84 6.40
N THR A 224 -7.64 -3.69 5.38
CA THR A 224 -6.83 -3.58 4.16
C THR A 224 -7.71 -3.40 2.93
N THR A 225 -7.09 -2.86 1.88
CA THR A 225 -7.67 -2.91 0.54
C THR A 225 -7.88 -4.38 0.14
N GLY A 226 -9.08 -4.74 -0.33
CA GLY A 226 -9.47 -6.14 -0.53
C GLY A 226 -10.41 -6.70 0.53
N GLY A 227 -10.56 -6.00 1.66
CA GLY A 227 -11.59 -6.27 2.66
C GLY A 227 -11.16 -7.14 3.84
N ALA A 228 -9.88 -7.53 3.96
CA ALA A 228 -9.43 -8.20 5.17
C ALA A 228 -9.56 -7.26 6.37
N THR A 229 -10.13 -7.78 7.45
CA THR A 229 -10.25 -7.07 8.72
C THR A 229 -9.74 -7.94 9.87
N LEU A 230 -9.07 -7.31 10.82
CA LEU A 230 -8.59 -7.95 12.04
C LEU A 230 -8.82 -6.99 13.21
N THR A 231 -9.43 -7.49 14.28
CA THR A 231 -9.61 -6.74 15.52
C THR A 231 -8.64 -7.27 16.55
N VAL A 232 -7.85 -6.39 17.14
CA VAL A 232 -6.84 -6.67 18.16
C VAL A 232 -7.29 -6.06 19.47
N GLU A 233 -7.33 -6.86 20.52
CA GLU A 233 -7.63 -6.39 21.88
C GLU A 233 -6.40 -5.76 22.53
N LEU A 234 -6.62 -4.61 23.18
CA LEU A 234 -5.64 -3.85 23.94
C LEU A 234 -6.17 -3.66 25.35
N THR A 235 -5.41 -4.00 26.38
CA THR A 235 -5.84 -3.83 27.78
C THR A 235 -5.03 -2.74 28.46
N VAL A 236 -5.73 -1.75 29.03
CA VAL A 236 -5.14 -0.71 29.87
C VAL A 236 -5.54 -0.95 31.33
N THR A 237 -4.57 -1.21 32.19
CA THR A 237 -4.77 -1.45 33.62
C THR A 237 -4.48 -0.19 34.45
N ALA A 238 -5.05 -0.11 35.65
CA ALA A 238 -4.74 0.98 36.56
C ALA A 238 -3.26 0.93 36.99
N ALA A 239 -2.64 2.08 37.17
CA ALA A 239 -1.32 2.15 37.79
C ALA A 239 -1.40 1.57 39.21
N PRO A 240 -0.40 0.77 39.65
CA PRO A 240 -0.37 0.29 41.02
C PRO A 240 -0.34 1.49 41.96
N THR A 241 -1.27 1.54 42.92
CA THR A 241 -1.24 2.55 43.97
C THR A 241 0.07 2.40 44.74
N PRO A 242 0.85 3.47 44.97
CA PRO A 242 2.00 3.40 45.85
C PRO A 242 1.53 2.83 47.18
N THR A 243 2.10 1.71 47.59
CA THR A 243 1.86 1.20 48.94
C THR A 243 2.48 2.22 49.88
N GLU A 244 1.63 2.98 50.58
CA GLU A 244 2.05 3.79 51.72
C GLU A 244 2.80 2.87 52.69
N PRO A 245 4.03 3.21 53.12
CA PRO A 245 4.69 2.43 54.16
C PRO A 245 3.76 2.44 55.37
N ALA A 246 3.40 1.27 55.88
CA ALA A 246 2.53 1.16 57.05
C ALA A 246 3.05 2.06 58.19
N PRO A 247 2.21 2.92 58.80
CA PRO A 247 2.63 3.70 59.95
C PRO A 247 2.81 2.76 61.14
N GLY A 248 4.04 2.38 61.46
CA GLY A 248 4.29 1.57 62.66
C GLY A 248 5.57 0.75 62.71
N THR A 249 6.73 1.36 62.51
CA THR A 249 7.95 0.85 63.14
C THR A 249 8.56 1.99 63.96
N PRO A 250 8.63 1.88 65.30
CA PRO A 250 9.31 2.89 66.10
C PRO A 250 10.76 3.01 65.63
N ALA A 251 11.22 4.24 65.44
CA ALA A 251 12.63 4.52 65.21
C ALA A 251 13.47 3.87 66.32
N PRO A 252 14.59 3.19 66.02
CA PRO A 252 15.52 2.80 67.07
C PRO A 252 16.03 4.08 67.73
N THR A 253 15.80 4.21 69.03
CA THR A 253 16.34 5.27 69.88
C THR A 253 17.86 5.34 69.68
N PRO A 254 18.45 6.52 69.39
CA PRO A 254 19.91 6.65 69.36
C PRO A 254 20.45 6.32 70.75
N THR A 255 21.19 5.22 70.87
CA THR A 255 21.92 4.91 72.09
C THR A 255 23.04 5.94 72.23
N GLN A 256 22.88 6.84 73.19
CA GLN A 256 23.88 7.81 73.62
C GLN A 256 25.17 7.07 74.03
N PRO A 257 26.35 7.43 73.51
CA PRO A 257 27.62 6.95 74.06
C PRO A 257 27.78 7.52 75.47
N ALA A 258 28.08 6.64 76.42
CA ALA A 258 28.39 7.02 77.79
C ALA A 258 29.65 7.90 77.85
N ASP A 259 29.52 9.03 78.57
CA ASP A 259 30.64 9.86 79.02
C ASP A 259 31.66 9.03 79.82
N PRO A 260 32.97 9.15 79.56
CA PRO A 260 33.99 8.70 80.50
C PRO A 260 34.11 9.73 81.63
N SER A 261 33.50 9.41 82.77
CA SER A 261 33.72 10.15 84.01
C SER A 261 35.15 9.92 84.53
N ALA A 262 35.79 11.03 84.90
CA ALA A 262 37.15 11.16 85.36
C ALA A 262 37.48 10.25 86.56
N SER A 263 38.72 9.74 86.59
CA SER A 263 39.33 9.19 87.80
C SER A 263 40.58 9.98 88.15
N ALA A 264 40.80 10.05 89.45
CA ALA A 264 41.54 11.07 90.18
C ALA A 264 43.07 11.01 90.03
N SER A 265 43.67 12.17 90.33
CA SER A 265 44.97 12.43 90.95
C SER A 265 45.64 11.22 91.65
N PRO A 266 46.98 11.14 91.64
CA PRO A 266 47.66 11.57 92.86
C PRO A 266 48.97 12.36 92.66
N SER A 267 49.32 13.03 93.75
CA SER A 267 50.52 13.82 94.03
C SER A 267 51.86 13.13 93.78
N ALA A 268 52.84 13.91 93.32
CA ALA A 268 54.14 14.16 93.97
C ALA A 268 54.91 15.24 93.18
#